data_AF-A0A484ZB38-F1
#
_entry.id   AF-A0A484ZB38-F1
#
_cell.length_a   1.000
_cell.length_b   1.000
_cell.length_c   1.000
_cell.angle_alpha   90.00
_cell.angle_beta   90.00
_cell.angle_gamma   90.00
#
_symmetry.space_group_name_H-M   'P 1'
#
loop_
_entity.id
_entity.type
_entity.pdbx_description
1 polymer ?
#
loop_
_entity_poly.entity_id
_entity_poly.type
_entity_poly.pdbx_seq_one_letter_code
_entity_poly.pdbx_strand_id
1 'polypeptide(L)' 'MVYGRLGAIELKAVAHHLSIPVSGNTGRLTGTRVHTPIAVQKEFDKTTPVLFRALCENQTLKSATIKNVSNR' A
#
# COMPACT_ATOMS: atom_id res chain seq x y z
N MET A 1 -18.75 13.43 -0.21
CA MET A 1 -17.40 13.88 -0.64
C MET A 1 -16.78 14.67 0.49
N VAL A 2 -15.51 14.42 0.82
CA VAL A 2 -14.78 15.19 1.85
C VAL A 2 -14.01 16.32 1.16
N TYR A 3 -14.13 17.56 1.66
CA TYR A 3 -13.41 18.72 1.13
C TYR A 3 -11.90 18.47 1.12
N GLY A 4 -11.20 18.95 0.09
CA GLY A 4 -9.74 18.85 -0.05
C GLY A 4 -9.20 17.50 -0.56
N ARG A 5 -10.07 16.61 -1.08
CA ARG A 5 -9.68 15.29 -1.63
C ARG A 5 -10.01 15.09 -3.11
N LEU A 6 -10.26 16.18 -3.83
CA LEU A 6 -10.54 16.11 -5.26
C LEU A 6 -9.34 15.48 -5.99
N GLY A 7 -9.56 14.38 -6.70
CA GLY A 7 -8.51 13.66 -7.42
C GLY A 7 -7.79 12.56 -6.62
N ALA A 8 -8.08 12.39 -5.33
CA ALA A 8 -7.61 11.24 -4.57
C ALA A 8 -8.37 9.95 -4.93
N ILE A 9 -7.76 8.80 -4.65
CA ILE A 9 -8.39 7.49 -4.77
C ILE A 9 -8.96 7.11 -3.40
N GLU A 10 -10.24 6.73 -3.35
CA GLU A 10 -10.85 6.23 -2.13
C GLU A 10 -10.46 4.75 -1.94
N LEU A 11 -9.89 4.44 -0.77
CA LEU A 11 -9.49 3.09 -0.40
C LEU A 11 -10.46 2.55 0.65
N LYS A 12 -10.96 1.34 0.44
CA LYS A 12 -11.80 0.61 1.39
C LYS A 12 -10.97 -0.09 2.46
N ALA A 13 -9.80 -0.60 2.07
CA ALA A 13 -8.90 -1.32 2.95
C ALA A 13 -7.45 -1.12 2.52
N VAL A 14 -6.55 -1.17 3.50
CA VAL A 14 -5.10 -1.15 3.31
C VAL A 14 -4.49 -2.20 4.24
N ALA A 15 -3.61 -3.03 3.71
CA ALA A 15 -2.84 -4.01 4.48
C ALA A 15 -1.35 -3.91 4.15
N HIS A 16 -0.51 -3.95 5.18
CA HIS A 16 0.94 -3.95 5.04
C HIS A 16 1.53 -4.66 6.26
N HIS A 17 2.46 -5.58 6.01
CA HIS A 17 3.06 -6.38 7.05
C HIS A 17 4.58 -6.14 7.09
N LEU A 18 5.11 -6.09 8.31
CA LEU A 18 6.54 -6.05 8.55
C LEU A 18 6.89 -7.23 9.42
N SER A 19 7.96 -7.93 9.06
CA SER A 19 8.49 -9.04 9.86
C SER A 19 9.98 -8.84 10.09
N ILE A 20 10.49 -9.38 11.20
CA ILE A 20 11.94 -9.54 11.39
C ILE A 20 12.19 -11.05 11.31
N PRO A 21 13.09 -11.51 10.41
CA PRO A 21 13.32 -12.93 10.26
C PRO A 21 13.96 -13.51 11.52
N VAL A 22 13.57 -14.73 11.86
CA VAL A 22 14.05 -15.48 13.02
C VAL A 22 14.68 -16.79 12.58
N SER A 23 15.72 -17.21 13.30
CA SER A 23 16.36 -18.51 13.14
C SER A 23 15.42 -19.61 13.62
N GLY A 24 15.09 -20.58 12.76
CA GLY A 24 14.20 -21.68 13.11
C GLY A 24 14.68 -22.56 14.27
N ASN A 25 16.00 -22.65 14.47
CA ASN A 25 16.58 -23.50 15.51
C ASN A 25 16.72 -22.81 16.87
N THR A 26 16.86 -21.48 16.88
CA THR A 26 17.22 -20.73 18.11
C THR A 26 16.23 -19.64 18.48
N GLY A 27 15.30 -19.28 17.59
CA GLY A 27 14.40 -18.13 17.76
C GLY A 27 15.09 -16.77 17.71
N ARG A 28 16.41 -16.72 17.51
CA ARG A 28 17.16 -15.45 17.45
C ARG A 28 16.84 -14.68 16.17
N LEU A 29 16.78 -13.36 16.27
CA LEU A 29 16.62 -12.48 15.11
C LEU A 29 17.84 -12.60 14.20
N THR A 30 17.61 -12.80 12.91
CA THR A 30 18.68 -13.04 11.92
C THR A 30 18.91 -11.86 10.96
N GLY A 31 18.11 -10.80 11.07
CA GLY A 31 18.21 -9.68 10.15
C GLY A 31 17.41 -8.46 10.59
N THR A 32 17.23 -7.55 9.64
CA THR A 32 16.45 -6.33 9.80
C THR A 32 14.99 -6.55 9.36
N ARG A 33 14.19 -5.48 9.46
CA ARG A 33 12.77 -5.51 9.11
C ARG A 33 12.63 -5.77 7.61
N VAL A 34 11.80 -6.74 7.26
CA VAL A 34 11.41 -7.08 5.89
C VAL A 34 9.99 -6.56 5.67
N HIS A 35 9.85 -5.72 4.65
CA HIS A 35 8.57 -5.18 4.22
C HIS A 35 7.90 -6.13 3.21
N THR A 36 6.64 -6.46 3.44
CA THR A 36 5.80 -7.03 2.39
C THR A 36 5.25 -5.91 1.50
N PRO A 37 4.74 -6.21 0.30
CA PRO A 37 4.02 -5.23 -0.50
C PRO A 37 2.86 -4.61 0.29
N ILE A 38 2.56 -3.34 0.00
CA ILE A 38 1.34 -2.69 0.47
C ILE A 38 0.20 -3.16 -0.44
N ALA A 39 -0.78 -3.84 0.15
CA ALA A 39 -2.01 -4.23 -0.54
C ALA A 39 -3.11 -3.20 -0.25
N VAL A 40 -3.75 -2.70 -1.30
CA VAL A 40 -4.86 -1.74 -1.19
C VAL A 40 -6.10 -2.30 -1.87
N GLN A 41 -7.25 -2.12 -1.24
CA GLN A 41 -8.55 -2.45 -1.82
C GLN A 41 -9.27 -1.14 -2.15
N LYS A 42 -9.68 -1.00 -3.40
CA LYS A 42 -10.44 0.14 -3.92
C LYS A 42 -11.59 -0.35 -4.80
N GLU A 43 -12.59 0.49 -4.98
CA GLU A 43 -13.66 0.25 -5.97
C GLU A 43 -13.15 0.55 -7.40
N PHE A 44 -13.86 0.03 -8.42
CA PHE A 44 -13.57 0.41 -9.79
C PHE A 44 -13.89 1.89 -10.02
N ASP A 45 -12.89 2.67 -10.46
CA ASP A 45 -13.05 4.08 -10.77
C ASP A 45 -12.15 4.47 -11.96
N LYS A 46 -12.13 5.76 -12.31
CA LYS A 46 -11.33 6.32 -13.41
C LYS A 46 -9.83 6.02 -13.35
N THR A 47 -9.28 5.68 -12.18
CA THR A 47 -7.85 5.40 -11.99
C THR A 47 -7.49 3.93 -12.19
N THR A 48 -8.47 3.02 -12.19
CA THR A 48 -8.21 1.58 -12.38
C THR A 48 -7.45 1.25 -13.68
N PRO A 49 -7.82 1.74 -14.88
CA PRO A 49 -7.05 1.46 -16.08
C PRO A 49 -5.64 2.06 -16.04
N VAL A 50 -5.46 3.20 -15.36
CA VAL A 50 -4.14 3.83 -15.19
C VAL A 50 -3.23 2.96 -14.32
N LEU A 51 -3.76 2.41 -13.22
CA LEU A 51 -3.02 1.50 -12.35
C LEU A 51 -2.68 0.18 -13.04
N PHE A 52 -3.60 -0.37 -13.85
CA PHE A 52 -3.33 -1.58 -14.64
C PHE A 52 -2.29 -1.35 -15.73
N ARG A 53 -2.31 -0.20 -16.42
CA ARG A 53 -1.25 0.13 -17.37
C ARG A 53 0.10 0.22 -16.68
N ALA A 54 0.18 0.92 -15.55
CA ALA A 54 1.41 1.02 -14.76
C ALA A 54 1.93 -0.35 -14.32
N LEU A 55 1.04 -1.28 -13.96
CA LEU A 55 1.38 -2.67 -13.65
C LEU A 55 1.94 -3.41 -14.87
N CYS A 56 1.25 -3.37 -16.02
CA CYS A 56 1.67 -4.06 -17.24
C CYS A 56 2.99 -3.53 -17.81
N GLU A 57 3.26 -2.22 -17.63
CA GLU A 57 4.46 -1.56 -18.12
C GLU A 57 5.62 -1.60 -17.11
N ASN A 58 5.44 -2.21 -15.93
CA ASN A 58 6.39 -2.13 -14.80
C ASN A 58 6.82 -0.69 -14.47
N GLN A 59 5.87 0.25 -14.55
CA GLN A 59 6.13 1.66 -14.36
C GLN A 59 6.40 1.95 -12.87
N THR A 60 7.56 2.54 -12.57
CA THR A 60 7.85 3.03 -11.21
C THR A 60 7.05 4.30 -10.92
N LEU A 61 6.14 4.24 -9.95
CA LEU A 61 5.37 5.40 -9.50
C LEU A 61 6.23 6.31 -8.64
N LYS A 62 6.15 7.63 -8.86
CA LYS A 62 6.98 8.63 -8.16
C LYS A 62 6.77 8.62 -6.64
N SER A 63 5.52 8.53 -6.20
CA SER A 63 5.15 8.46 -4.78
C SER A 63 3.71 8.01 -4.61
N ALA A 64 3.40 7.51 -3.41
CA ALA A 64 2.04 7.24 -2.96
C ALA A 64 1.87 7.80 -1.54
N THR A 65 0.80 8.56 -1.29
CA THR A 65 0.48 9.13 0.03
C THR A 65 -0.85 8.57 0.50
N ILE A 66 -0.81 7.74 1.54
CA ILE A 66 -1.99 7.14 2.15
C ILE A 66 -2.34 7.96 3.40
N LYS A 67 -3.57 8.48 3.47
CA LYS A 67 -4.04 9.29 4.60
C LYS A 67 -5.28 8.65 5.20
N ASN A 68 -5.24 8.39 6.50
CA ASN A 68 -6.44 8.01 7.24
C ASN A 68 -7.39 9.21 7.36
N VAL A 69 -8.67 8.91 7.31
CA VAL A 69 -9.74 9.90 7.51
C VAL A 69 -10.15 9.83 8.97
N SER A 70 -9.43 10.48 9.87
CA SER A 70 -9.92 10.69 11.23
C SER A 70 -10.70 11.99 11.29
N ASN A 71 -12.01 11.92 11.51
CA ASN A 71 -12.81 13.06 12.00
C ASN A 71 -12.53 13.22 13.51
N ARG A 72 -11.36 13.77 13.85
CA ARG A 72 -11.14 14.43 15.13
C ARG A 72 -10.74 15.86 14.86
#